data_AF-A0A661IQS2-F1
#
_entry.id   AF-A0A661IQS2-F1
#
_cell.length_a   1.000
_cell.length_b   1.000
_cell.length_c   1.000
_cell.angle_alpha   90.00
_cell.angle_beta   90.00
_cell.angle_gamma   90.00
#
_symmetry.space_group_name_H-M   'P 1'
#
loop_
_entity.id
_entity.type
_entity.pdbx_description
1 polymer ?
#
loop_
_entity_poly.entity_id
_entity_poly.type
_entity_poly.pdbx_seq_one_letter_code
_entity_poly.pdbx_strand_id
1 'polypeptide(L)'
;LVDMPERELRQLAQMLIFEFSQQAVARGGQAIFTDLNIYWEIPRHFRDVDAIGPGGQYTGKKYGDYLKEAQRFAKALFEVYMEGDGAGRPFFFPKPLVHITDEFFNTPGHEEFLHLICEVAAEKGNTYFVFDRGSTAKISECCRLSFKLNEADLEEARRPWKMRYCALQNVSINLPRVAYLSEGDTTKLFDNLTGFVELAVRAHLEKRAFIERLLSLGEKGPLALLCMDRDGEPYLRIGRVTHLIGMVGLNEMVKIHTGRELHESREALKFGLKVIAHLKLLSEKMSQRYGMRFVLEQTPAESTAYRFARLDLRYHSPLAAHMVKGDVSKGEIYYTNSTHLNVSAPLNPIERVKLEGLFHPLIEAGAITHIWLGEHRPSAASLANFVEKVFRLTQNDQIAFSPEFTTCIDCARTVRGLVDRCPYCGSDEVEGITRITGYFSKVSQWNKGKLGELKDRFRNRGFFDGPELKAANL
;
A
#
# COMPACT_ATOMS: atom_id res chain seq x y z
N LEU A 1 -12.47 27.10 1.79
CA LEU A 1 -11.00 27.18 1.63
C LEU A 1 -10.58 28.53 1.06
N VAL A 2 -11.25 29.04 0.01
CA VAL A 2 -11.04 30.39 -0.53
C VAL A 2 -11.20 31.43 0.58
N ASP A 3 -10.24 32.36 0.69
CA ASP A 3 -10.20 33.47 1.65
C ASP A 3 -10.33 33.08 3.14
N MET A 4 -10.24 31.79 3.45
CA MET A 4 -10.34 31.29 4.81
C MET A 4 -9.07 31.63 5.62
N PRO A 5 -9.19 32.14 6.85
CA PRO A 5 -8.04 32.37 7.73
C PRO A 5 -7.25 31.07 8.01
N GLU A 6 -5.93 31.17 8.15
CA GLU A 6 -5.05 30.00 8.38
C GLU A 6 -5.49 29.14 9.58
N ARG A 7 -5.95 29.78 10.67
CA ARG A 7 -6.47 29.07 11.85
C ARG A 7 -7.67 28.19 11.51
N GLU A 8 -8.64 28.70 10.75
CA GLU A 8 -9.84 27.96 10.38
C GLU A 8 -9.52 26.86 9.36
N LEU A 9 -8.64 27.14 8.39
CA LEU A 9 -8.14 26.18 7.43
C LEU A 9 -7.51 24.97 8.13
N ARG A 10 -6.63 25.25 9.12
CA ARG A 10 -6.00 24.22 9.93
C ARG A 10 -6.98 23.47 10.81
N GLN A 11 -7.98 24.14 11.38
CA GLN A 11 -9.03 23.48 12.14
C GLN A 11 -9.81 22.48 11.28
N LEU A 12 -10.10 22.82 10.00
CA LEU A 12 -10.74 21.89 9.07
C LEU A 12 -9.85 20.69 8.73
N ALA A 13 -8.55 20.90 8.51
CA ALA A 13 -7.60 19.82 8.29
C ALA A 13 -7.55 18.88 9.51
N GLN A 14 -7.55 19.44 10.72
CA GLN A 14 -7.59 18.69 11.97
C GLN A 14 -8.88 17.88 12.08
N MET A 15 -10.04 18.50 11.85
CA MET A 15 -11.33 17.81 11.90
C MET A 15 -11.37 16.62 10.93
N LEU A 16 -10.95 16.82 9.68
CA LEU A 16 -10.92 15.76 8.67
C LEU A 16 -10.10 14.55 9.14
N ILE A 17 -8.86 14.78 9.61
CA ILE A 17 -7.97 13.70 10.03
C ILE A 17 -8.52 12.99 11.28
N PHE A 18 -8.94 13.74 12.30
CA PHE A 18 -9.44 13.16 13.54
C PHE A 18 -10.74 12.38 13.34
N GLU A 19 -11.70 12.90 12.56
CA GLU A 19 -12.97 12.20 12.29
C GLU A 19 -12.71 10.86 11.59
N PHE A 20 -11.91 10.83 10.52
CA PHE A 20 -11.59 9.58 9.83
C PHE A 20 -10.80 8.60 10.71
N SER A 21 -9.96 9.10 11.63
CA SER A 21 -9.24 8.25 12.58
C SER A 21 -10.12 7.60 13.66
N GLN A 22 -11.31 8.15 13.90
CA GLN A 22 -12.21 7.75 14.99
C GLN A 22 -13.49 7.06 14.51
N GLN A 23 -13.78 7.07 13.20
CA GLN A 23 -14.95 6.43 12.62
C GLN A 23 -14.90 4.90 12.78
N ALA A 24 -15.38 4.40 13.91
CA ALA A 24 -15.44 2.99 14.27
C ALA A 24 -16.73 2.30 13.79
N VAL A 25 -17.13 2.54 12.53
CA VAL A 25 -18.38 2.00 11.96
C VAL A 25 -18.22 0.60 11.37
N ALA A 26 -17.00 0.08 11.27
CA ALA A 26 -16.75 -1.29 10.83
C ALA A 26 -17.07 -2.30 11.95
N ARG A 27 -17.44 -3.53 11.57
CA ARG A 27 -17.72 -4.61 12.53
C ARG A 27 -16.52 -4.80 13.47
N GLY A 28 -16.80 -4.84 14.78
CA GLY A 28 -15.76 -4.99 15.80
C GLY A 28 -15.12 -3.67 16.26
N GLY A 29 -15.69 -2.51 15.92
CA GLY A 29 -15.21 -1.21 16.40
C GLY A 29 -13.90 -0.75 15.76
N GLN A 30 -13.54 -1.30 14.59
CA GLN A 30 -12.36 -0.89 13.85
C GLN A 30 -12.63 0.42 13.10
N ALA A 31 -11.62 1.29 13.06
CA ALA A 31 -11.66 2.50 12.24
C ALA A 31 -11.77 2.13 10.76
N ILE A 32 -12.45 2.96 9.97
CA ILE A 32 -12.51 2.78 8.50
C ILE A 32 -11.12 2.96 7.91
N PHE A 33 -10.69 2.00 7.07
CA PHE A 33 -9.47 2.14 6.30
C PHE A 33 -9.69 3.19 5.21
N THR A 34 -9.05 4.34 5.39
CA THR A 34 -9.26 5.54 4.57
C THR A 34 -7.93 6.09 4.07
N ASP A 35 -7.92 6.55 2.82
CA ASP A 35 -6.74 7.07 2.14
C ASP A 35 -7.08 8.47 1.59
N LEU A 36 -6.14 9.41 1.70
CA LEU A 36 -6.21 10.73 1.07
C LEU A 36 -5.22 10.77 -0.09
N ASN A 37 -5.70 10.94 -1.32
CA ASN A 37 -4.84 11.18 -2.48
C ASN A 37 -4.54 12.69 -2.54
N ILE A 38 -3.28 13.07 -2.31
CA ILE A 38 -2.83 14.45 -2.14
C ILE A 38 -1.84 14.78 -3.27
N TYR A 39 -2.11 15.88 -3.97
CA TYR A 39 -1.23 16.46 -4.99
C TYR A 39 -0.79 17.86 -4.54
N TRP A 40 0.43 18.25 -4.90
CA TRP A 40 0.91 19.62 -4.66
C TRP A 40 0.49 20.56 -5.80
N GLU A 41 0.53 20.05 -7.02
CA GLU A 41 -0.07 20.63 -8.22
C GLU A 41 -1.57 20.31 -8.31
N ILE A 42 -2.29 20.98 -9.22
CA ILE A 42 -3.60 20.49 -9.65
C ILE A 42 -3.38 19.38 -10.69
N PRO A 43 -3.87 18.14 -10.45
CA PRO A 43 -3.61 17.02 -11.33
C PRO A 43 -4.24 17.27 -12.70
N ARG A 44 -3.55 16.83 -13.77
CA ARG A 44 -3.90 17.16 -15.16
C ARG A 44 -5.35 16.83 -15.54
N HIS A 45 -5.88 15.72 -15.03
CA HIS A 45 -7.24 15.26 -15.32
C HIS A 45 -8.34 16.14 -14.68
N PHE A 46 -8.01 16.96 -13.67
CA PHE A 46 -8.94 17.92 -13.08
C PHE A 46 -8.65 19.37 -13.43
N ARG A 47 -7.44 19.71 -13.87
CA ARG A 47 -7.00 21.09 -14.12
C ARG A 47 -8.01 21.93 -14.90
N ASP A 48 -8.57 21.35 -15.96
CA ASP A 48 -9.49 22.03 -16.88
C ASP A 48 -10.98 21.79 -16.60
N VAL A 49 -11.31 21.08 -15.51
CA VAL A 49 -12.67 20.70 -15.15
C VAL A 49 -13.32 21.82 -14.32
N ASP A 50 -14.60 22.08 -14.59
CA ASP A 50 -15.40 23.07 -13.84
C ASP A 50 -15.50 22.67 -12.37
N ALA A 51 -15.13 23.59 -11.49
CA ALA A 51 -15.05 23.33 -10.07
C ALA A 51 -16.44 23.36 -9.41
N ILE A 52 -16.66 22.39 -8.53
CA ILE A 52 -17.86 22.30 -7.70
C ILE A 52 -17.53 22.82 -6.30
N GLY A 53 -18.34 23.75 -5.82
CA GLY A 53 -18.24 24.38 -4.51
C GLY A 53 -19.31 23.93 -3.53
N PRO A 54 -19.58 24.74 -2.49
CA PRO A 54 -20.56 24.45 -1.45
C PRO A 54 -21.94 24.10 -2.02
N GLY A 55 -22.60 23.09 -1.42
CA GLY A 55 -23.93 22.65 -1.84
C GLY A 55 -23.98 21.99 -3.22
N GLY A 56 -22.83 21.61 -3.79
CA GLY A 56 -22.77 20.96 -5.11
C GLY A 56 -22.93 21.92 -6.29
N GLN A 57 -22.81 23.24 -6.07
CA GLN A 57 -22.97 24.25 -7.11
C GLN A 57 -21.65 24.53 -7.83
N TYR A 58 -21.71 24.77 -9.14
CA TYR A 58 -20.53 25.21 -9.89
C TYR A 58 -20.08 26.60 -9.45
N THR A 59 -18.77 26.79 -9.35
CA THR A 59 -18.19 28.07 -8.90
C THR A 59 -17.99 29.08 -10.03
N GLY A 60 -18.15 28.65 -11.29
CA GLY A 60 -17.79 29.44 -12.48
C GLY A 60 -16.30 29.50 -12.76
N LYS A 61 -15.48 28.78 -11.98
CA LYS A 61 -14.03 28.62 -12.16
C LYS A 61 -13.68 27.16 -12.44
N LYS A 62 -12.46 26.90 -12.90
CA LYS A 62 -11.91 25.55 -13.05
C LYS A 62 -11.13 25.14 -11.81
N TYR A 63 -10.91 23.84 -11.60
CA TYR A 63 -10.06 23.39 -10.48
C TYR A 63 -8.63 23.93 -10.56
N GLY A 64 -8.10 24.16 -11.77
CA GLY A 64 -6.80 24.80 -11.99
C GLY A 64 -6.66 26.18 -11.32
N ASP A 65 -7.77 26.91 -11.16
CA ASP A 65 -7.80 28.24 -10.55
C ASP A 65 -7.65 28.22 -9.01
N TYR A 66 -7.70 27.03 -8.40
CA TYR A 66 -7.65 26.81 -6.95
C TYR A 66 -6.31 26.24 -6.46
N LEU A 67 -5.24 26.35 -7.26
CA LEU A 67 -3.91 25.84 -6.89
C LEU A 67 -3.46 26.34 -5.52
N LYS A 68 -3.61 27.65 -5.25
CA LYS A 68 -3.18 28.26 -3.99
C LYS A 68 -3.94 27.70 -2.79
N GLU A 69 -5.26 27.56 -2.91
CA GLU A 69 -6.11 26.99 -1.87
C GLU A 69 -5.79 25.51 -1.61
N ALA A 70 -5.54 24.74 -2.67
CA ALA A 70 -5.16 23.34 -2.58
C ALA A 70 -3.81 23.17 -1.85
N GLN A 71 -2.80 23.96 -2.23
CA GLN A 71 -1.47 23.95 -1.59
C GLN A 71 -1.54 24.34 -0.10
N ARG A 72 -2.29 25.39 0.25
CA ARG A 72 -2.50 25.79 1.65
C ARG A 72 -3.11 24.66 2.46
N PHE A 73 -4.16 24.02 1.92
CA PHE A 73 -4.82 22.92 2.63
C PHE A 73 -3.94 21.67 2.73
N ALA A 74 -3.19 21.32 1.68
CA ALA A 74 -2.23 20.23 1.71
C ALA A 74 -1.16 20.44 2.79
N LYS A 75 -0.61 21.66 2.90
CA LYS A 75 0.33 22.01 3.98
C LYS A 75 -0.32 21.85 5.36
N ALA A 76 -1.53 22.37 5.56
CA ALA A 76 -2.24 22.25 6.83
C ALA A 76 -2.52 20.78 7.24
N LEU A 77 -2.81 19.89 6.29
CA LEU A 77 -2.94 18.45 6.56
C LEU A 77 -1.64 17.87 7.13
N PHE A 78 -0.49 18.18 6.51
CA PHE A 78 0.80 17.65 6.96
C PHE A 78 1.28 18.26 8.28
N GLU A 79 0.92 19.51 8.58
CA GLU A 79 1.13 20.08 9.91
C GLU A 79 0.37 19.30 10.99
N VAL A 80 -0.89 18.91 10.73
CA VAL A 80 -1.66 18.07 11.67
C VAL A 80 -1.05 16.67 11.79
N TYR A 81 -0.67 16.04 10.68
CA TYR A 81 0.03 14.74 10.74
C TYR A 81 1.32 14.81 11.54
N MET A 82 2.06 15.93 11.47
CA MET A 82 3.28 16.15 12.25
C MET A 82 3.02 16.18 13.76
N GLU A 83 1.89 16.73 14.21
CA GLU A 83 1.54 16.74 15.63
C GLU A 83 1.24 15.31 16.13
N GLY A 84 0.51 14.55 15.32
CA GLY A 84 -0.01 13.23 15.68
C GLY A 84 -1.37 13.32 16.38
N ASP A 85 -1.83 12.19 16.91
CA ASP A 85 -3.11 12.12 17.62
C ASP A 85 -3.07 12.85 18.97
N GLY A 86 -4.14 12.77 19.76
CA GLY A 86 -4.22 13.44 21.08
C GLY A 86 -3.14 13.01 22.07
N ALA A 87 -2.41 11.92 21.83
CA ALA A 87 -1.26 11.46 22.60
C ALA A 87 0.08 11.60 21.83
N GLY A 88 0.08 12.32 20.71
CA GLY A 88 1.22 12.52 19.82
C GLY A 88 1.62 11.27 19.03
N ARG A 89 0.77 10.23 18.96
CA ARG A 89 1.06 9.02 18.17
C ARG A 89 0.89 9.30 16.68
N PRO A 90 1.54 8.54 15.79
CA PRO A 90 1.20 8.60 14.37
C PRO A 90 -0.26 8.20 14.15
N PHE A 91 -0.94 8.89 13.23
CA PHE A 91 -2.28 8.49 12.81
C PHE A 91 -2.22 7.17 12.04
N PHE A 92 -3.16 6.26 12.31
CA PHE A 92 -3.25 5.01 11.53
C PHE A 92 -3.99 5.25 10.22
N PHE A 93 -5.02 6.10 10.29
CA PHE A 93 -5.85 6.55 9.18
C PHE A 93 -6.26 8.03 9.40
N PRO A 94 -6.60 8.77 8.33
CA PRO A 94 -6.46 8.35 6.95
C PRO A 94 -4.99 8.36 6.50
N LYS A 95 -4.59 7.49 5.57
CA LYS A 95 -3.23 7.46 5.03
C LYS A 95 -3.04 8.61 4.03
N PRO A 96 -2.05 9.50 4.21
CA PRO A 96 -1.74 10.54 3.23
C PRO A 96 -0.88 9.96 2.09
N LEU A 97 -1.51 9.68 0.95
CA LEU A 97 -0.87 9.26 -0.28
C LEU A 97 -0.48 10.50 -1.09
N VAL A 98 0.79 10.89 -1.04
CA VAL A 98 1.30 12.03 -1.81
C VAL A 98 1.74 11.54 -3.18
N HIS A 99 1.13 12.10 -4.22
CA HIS A 99 1.51 11.83 -5.59
C HIS A 99 2.67 12.71 -6.00
N ILE A 100 3.74 12.05 -6.44
CA ILE A 100 4.95 12.67 -6.97
C ILE A 100 4.91 12.47 -8.49
N THR A 101 4.74 13.58 -9.22
CA THR A 101 4.70 13.64 -10.68
C THR A 101 5.87 14.47 -11.22
N ASP A 102 6.04 14.53 -12.55
CA ASP A 102 6.94 15.51 -13.16
C ASP A 102 6.48 16.96 -12.89
N GLU A 103 5.17 17.20 -12.79
CA GLU A 103 4.60 18.53 -12.53
C GLU A 103 4.87 18.98 -11.10
N PHE A 104 4.90 18.05 -10.13
CA PHE A 104 5.25 18.32 -8.74
C PHE A 104 6.55 19.12 -8.66
N PHE A 105 7.62 18.65 -9.32
CA PHE A 105 8.94 19.31 -9.32
C PHE A 105 8.99 20.63 -10.12
N ASN A 106 7.97 20.94 -10.90
CA ASN A 106 7.87 22.19 -11.65
C ASN A 106 6.89 23.19 -11.02
N THR A 107 6.18 22.77 -9.97
CA THR A 107 5.18 23.60 -9.30
C THR A 107 5.85 24.45 -8.21
N PRO A 108 5.57 25.76 -8.13
CA PRO A 108 6.13 26.63 -7.09
C PRO A 108 5.88 26.09 -5.67
N GLY A 109 6.89 26.21 -4.81
CA GLY A 109 6.84 25.76 -3.41
C GLY A 109 7.02 24.25 -3.19
N HIS A 110 7.28 23.46 -4.24
CA HIS A 110 7.41 22.01 -4.12
C HIS A 110 8.59 21.57 -3.25
N GLU A 111 9.69 22.31 -3.21
CA GLU A 111 10.86 21.98 -2.38
C GLU A 111 10.51 22.04 -0.89
N GLU A 112 9.88 23.13 -0.44
CA GLU A 112 9.41 23.29 0.95
C GLU A 112 8.40 22.20 1.31
N PHE A 113 7.45 21.93 0.41
CA PHE A 113 6.45 20.90 0.65
C PHE A 113 7.06 19.49 0.67
N LEU A 114 7.99 19.17 -0.23
CA LEU A 114 8.72 17.90 -0.24
C LEU A 114 9.49 17.70 1.07
N HIS A 115 10.15 18.75 1.56
CA HIS A 115 10.82 18.72 2.86
C HIS A 115 9.84 18.44 4.00
N LEU A 116 8.69 19.14 4.05
CA LEU A 116 7.66 18.93 5.07
C LEU A 116 7.13 17.49 5.09
N ILE A 117 6.73 16.96 3.92
CA ILE A 117 6.17 15.60 3.85
C ILE A 117 7.23 14.54 4.16
N CYS A 118 8.50 14.80 3.85
CA CYS A 118 9.63 13.93 4.23
C CYS A 118 9.93 14.02 5.73
N GLU A 119 9.80 15.18 6.35
CA GLU A 119 9.91 15.33 7.81
C GLU A 119 8.81 14.53 8.51
N VAL A 120 7.55 14.65 8.06
CA VAL A 120 6.44 13.84 8.60
C VAL A 120 6.69 12.34 8.40
N ALA A 121 7.30 11.94 7.29
CA ALA A 121 7.69 10.55 7.05
C ALA A 121 8.79 10.07 8.01
N ALA A 122 9.75 10.94 8.34
CA ALA A 122 10.82 10.64 9.28
C ALA A 122 10.32 10.60 10.73
N GLU A 123 9.42 11.50 11.12
CA GLU A 123 8.94 11.65 12.50
C GLU A 123 7.84 10.68 12.87
N LYS A 124 6.84 10.58 12.00
CA LYS A 124 5.61 9.84 12.26
C LYS A 124 5.45 8.66 11.32
N GLY A 125 6.15 8.66 10.19
CA GLY A 125 5.98 7.64 9.16
C GLY A 125 4.61 7.73 8.50
N ASN A 126 3.91 8.86 8.53
CA ASN A 126 2.56 8.93 7.96
C ASN A 126 2.58 8.96 6.43
N THR A 127 3.52 9.69 5.83
CA THR A 127 3.59 9.93 4.38
C THR A 127 3.84 8.65 3.58
N TYR A 128 3.02 8.44 2.55
CA TYR A 128 3.27 7.49 1.47
C TYR A 128 3.57 8.27 0.21
N PHE A 129 4.55 7.81 -0.57
CA PHE A 129 4.94 8.45 -1.82
C PHE A 129 4.49 7.57 -2.96
N VAL A 130 3.52 8.05 -3.75
CA VAL A 130 3.01 7.41 -4.96
C VAL A 130 3.68 8.07 -6.16
N PHE A 131 4.32 7.28 -7.01
CA PHE A 131 5.08 7.78 -8.14
C PHE A 131 4.28 7.67 -9.44
N ASP A 132 3.76 8.80 -9.87
CA ASP A 132 2.92 8.96 -11.05
C ASP A 132 3.82 9.37 -12.22
N ARG A 133 4.29 8.36 -12.97
CA ARG A 133 5.14 8.57 -14.15
C ARG A 133 4.32 8.50 -15.44
N GLY A 134 4.64 9.38 -16.37
CA GLY A 134 4.00 9.45 -17.68
C GLY A 134 2.65 10.18 -17.65
N SER A 135 1.90 10.07 -18.74
CA SER A 135 0.61 10.74 -18.92
C SER A 135 -0.58 10.02 -18.28
N THR A 136 -0.37 8.84 -17.69
CA THR A 136 -1.42 8.10 -17.01
C THR A 136 -1.62 8.62 -15.60
N ALA A 137 -2.75 9.27 -15.36
CA ALA A 137 -3.20 9.53 -14.00
C ALA A 137 -3.51 8.21 -13.28
N LYS A 138 -3.16 8.14 -12.00
CA LYS A 138 -3.40 6.99 -11.13
C LYS A 138 -4.25 7.44 -9.94
N ILE A 139 -5.34 6.72 -9.67
CA ILE A 139 -6.06 6.86 -8.41
C ILE A 139 -5.67 5.69 -7.53
N SER A 140 -5.16 5.99 -6.32
CA SER A 140 -4.82 4.98 -5.33
C SER A 140 -5.98 4.80 -4.35
N GLU A 141 -6.55 3.59 -4.32
CA GLU A 141 -7.60 3.16 -3.41
C GLU A 141 -7.05 2.15 -2.39
N CYS A 142 -7.89 1.87 -1.38
CA CYS A 142 -7.62 1.07 -0.18
C CYS A 142 -6.50 0.01 -0.33
N CYS A 143 -5.57 0.05 0.63
CA CYS A 143 -4.40 -0.83 0.79
C CYS A 143 -3.30 -0.78 -0.28
N ARG A 144 -3.58 -0.44 -1.56
CA ARG A 144 -2.59 -0.33 -2.67
C ARG A 144 -3.21 -0.12 -4.07
N LEU A 145 -4.53 -0.25 -4.22
CA LEU A 145 -5.24 -0.35 -5.51
C LEU A 145 -4.96 0.84 -6.42
N SER A 146 -4.25 0.66 -7.53
CA SER A 146 -4.03 1.75 -8.49
C SER A 146 -4.85 1.55 -9.77
N PHE A 147 -5.57 2.59 -10.21
CA PHE A 147 -6.27 2.60 -11.50
C PHE A 147 -5.57 3.54 -12.47
N LYS A 148 -4.99 3.00 -13.54
CA LYS A 148 -4.59 3.82 -14.69
C LYS A 148 -5.84 4.29 -15.41
N LEU A 149 -6.07 5.60 -15.47
CA LEU A 149 -7.20 6.17 -16.19
C LEU A 149 -7.06 5.88 -17.70
N ASN A 150 -8.10 5.31 -18.30
CA ASN A 150 -8.23 5.23 -19.75
C ASN A 150 -8.92 6.49 -20.31
N GLU A 151 -9.09 6.59 -21.63
CA GLU A 151 -9.74 7.75 -22.27
C GLU A 151 -11.17 8.00 -21.75
N ALA A 152 -11.95 6.94 -21.53
CA ALA A 152 -13.30 7.07 -20.98
C ALA A 152 -13.26 7.58 -19.53
N ASP A 153 -12.26 7.18 -18.74
CA ASP A 153 -12.10 7.66 -17.37
C ASP A 153 -11.62 9.13 -17.33
N LEU A 154 -10.82 9.57 -18.31
CA LEU A 154 -10.45 10.98 -18.48
C LEU A 154 -11.65 11.83 -18.90
N GLU A 155 -12.57 11.29 -19.70
CA GLU A 155 -13.85 11.95 -19.98
C GLU A 155 -14.73 12.02 -18.73
N GLU A 156 -14.81 10.94 -17.96
CA GLU A 156 -15.51 10.93 -16.66
C GLU A 156 -14.90 11.87 -15.64
N ALA A 157 -13.60 12.20 -15.73
CA ALA A 157 -12.97 13.19 -14.85
C ALA A 157 -13.61 14.58 -14.99
N ARG A 158 -14.27 14.88 -16.12
CA ARG A 158 -15.11 16.10 -16.28
C ARG A 158 -16.36 16.08 -15.39
N ARG A 159 -16.71 14.92 -14.84
CA ARG A 159 -17.81 14.70 -13.89
C ARG A 159 -17.25 13.95 -12.68
N PRO A 160 -16.46 14.60 -11.80
CA PRO A 160 -15.70 13.93 -10.75
C PRO A 160 -16.53 12.97 -9.87
N TRP A 161 -17.81 13.27 -9.63
CA TRP A 161 -18.73 12.42 -8.86
C TRP A 161 -19.04 11.05 -9.52
N LYS A 162 -18.69 10.86 -10.79
CA LYS A 162 -18.78 9.59 -11.51
C LYS A 162 -17.49 8.76 -11.45
N MET A 163 -16.38 9.31 -10.94
CA MET A 163 -15.12 8.57 -10.76
C MET A 163 -15.21 7.59 -9.58
N ARG A 164 -16.00 6.54 -9.77
CA ARG A 164 -16.27 5.47 -8.80
C ARG A 164 -15.60 4.19 -9.27
N TYR A 165 -14.58 3.73 -8.54
CA TYR A 165 -13.92 2.46 -8.80
C TYR A 165 -14.21 1.47 -7.67
N CYS A 166 -14.06 0.19 -8.00
CA CYS A 166 -14.27 -0.89 -7.05
C CYS A 166 -13.48 -2.12 -7.50
N ALA A 167 -12.74 -2.70 -6.56
CA ALA A 167 -12.29 -4.07 -6.67
C ALA A 167 -13.24 -4.99 -5.91
N LEU A 168 -13.86 -5.94 -6.59
CA LEU A 168 -14.95 -6.74 -6.00
C LEU A 168 -14.43 -7.85 -5.06
N GLN A 169 -13.30 -8.46 -5.43
CA GLN A 169 -12.72 -9.59 -4.71
C GLN A 169 -11.22 -9.69 -5.01
N ASN A 170 -10.46 -10.22 -4.04
CA ASN A 170 -9.11 -10.75 -4.24
C ASN A 170 -9.10 -12.27 -4.03
N VAL A 171 -8.51 -12.99 -4.99
CA VAL A 171 -8.15 -14.40 -4.86
C VAL A 171 -6.64 -14.53 -5.04
N SER A 172 -5.93 -14.92 -3.97
CA SER A 172 -4.46 -14.98 -3.98
C SER A 172 -3.92 -16.39 -4.22
N ILE A 173 -2.90 -16.50 -5.08
CA ILE A 173 -2.20 -17.73 -5.41
C ILE A 173 -1.04 -17.95 -4.43
N ASN A 174 -0.93 -19.17 -3.90
CA ASN A 174 0.18 -19.61 -3.05
C ASN A 174 1.36 -20.06 -3.91
N LEU A 175 2.27 -19.14 -4.23
CA LEU A 175 3.37 -19.42 -5.16
C LEU A 175 4.33 -20.53 -4.66
N PRO A 176 4.74 -20.58 -3.38
CA PRO A 176 5.56 -21.67 -2.85
C PRO A 176 4.95 -23.05 -3.09
N ARG A 177 3.63 -23.18 -2.90
CA ARG A 177 2.91 -24.43 -3.17
C ARG A 177 2.98 -24.85 -4.62
N VAL A 178 2.86 -23.91 -5.55
CA VAL A 178 3.01 -24.21 -6.97
C VAL A 178 4.40 -24.78 -7.25
N ALA A 179 5.45 -24.23 -6.62
CA ALA A 179 6.81 -24.76 -6.75
C ALA A 179 6.95 -26.18 -6.17
N TYR A 180 6.39 -26.46 -4.98
CA TYR A 180 6.40 -27.82 -4.41
C TYR A 180 5.74 -28.85 -5.33
N LEU A 181 4.60 -28.51 -5.94
CA LEU A 181 3.87 -29.38 -6.87
C LEU A 181 4.60 -29.59 -8.20
N SER A 182 5.59 -28.76 -8.49
CA SER A 182 6.30 -28.77 -9.77
C SER A 182 7.60 -29.53 -9.74
N GLU A 183 8.11 -29.89 -8.54
CA GLU A 183 9.27 -30.80 -8.37
C GLU A 183 10.52 -30.37 -9.16
N GLY A 184 10.72 -29.05 -9.33
CA GLY A 184 11.82 -28.47 -10.10
C GLY A 184 11.63 -28.45 -11.62
N ASP A 185 10.54 -29.02 -12.14
CA ASP A 185 10.21 -28.97 -13.56
C ASP A 185 9.61 -27.61 -13.93
N THR A 186 10.28 -26.91 -14.86
CA THR A 186 9.88 -25.56 -15.27
C THR A 186 8.58 -25.57 -16.07
N THR A 187 8.37 -26.56 -16.95
CA THR A 187 7.15 -26.67 -17.75
C THR A 187 5.96 -26.94 -16.83
N LYS A 188 6.09 -27.91 -15.92
CA LYS A 188 5.08 -28.24 -14.91
C LYS A 188 4.74 -27.04 -14.02
N LEU A 189 5.73 -26.21 -13.67
CA LEU A 189 5.52 -24.97 -12.93
C LEU A 189 4.59 -23.99 -13.67
N PHE A 190 4.88 -23.68 -14.93
CA PHE A 190 4.07 -22.74 -15.71
C PHE A 190 2.69 -23.30 -16.05
N ASP A 191 2.55 -24.61 -16.22
CA ASP A 191 1.26 -25.28 -16.39
C ASP A 191 0.42 -25.20 -15.11
N ASN A 192 1.03 -25.48 -13.95
CA ASN A 192 0.35 -25.36 -12.65
C ASN A 192 -0.08 -23.91 -12.38
N LEU A 193 0.77 -22.92 -12.66
CA LEU A 193 0.40 -21.50 -12.55
C LEU A 193 -0.84 -21.18 -13.39
N THR A 194 -0.91 -21.69 -14.62
CA THR A 194 -2.07 -21.53 -15.50
C THR A 194 -3.33 -22.12 -14.87
N GLY A 195 -3.26 -23.36 -14.38
CA GLY A 195 -4.40 -24.01 -13.72
C GLY A 195 -4.90 -23.27 -12.48
N PHE A 196 -3.99 -22.71 -11.66
CA PHE A 196 -4.38 -21.91 -10.49
C PHE A 196 -4.98 -20.55 -10.86
N VAL A 197 -4.52 -19.89 -11.93
CA VAL A 197 -5.17 -18.67 -12.46
C VAL A 197 -6.58 -18.99 -12.94
N GLU A 198 -6.78 -20.08 -13.68
CA GLU A 198 -8.11 -20.49 -14.14
C GLU A 198 -9.05 -20.81 -12.96
N LEU A 199 -8.54 -21.41 -11.88
CA LEU A 199 -9.30 -21.59 -10.66
C LEU A 199 -9.68 -20.26 -10.00
N ALA A 200 -8.76 -19.29 -9.93
CA ALA A 200 -9.05 -17.96 -9.40
C ALA A 200 -10.13 -17.24 -10.23
N VAL A 201 -10.08 -17.36 -11.56
CA VAL A 201 -11.10 -16.82 -12.47
C VAL A 201 -12.47 -17.44 -12.20
N ARG A 202 -12.57 -18.76 -12.00
CA ARG A 202 -13.83 -19.41 -11.62
C ARG A 202 -14.40 -18.87 -10.31
N ALA A 203 -13.56 -18.68 -9.29
CA ALA A 203 -13.99 -18.11 -8.01
C ALA A 203 -14.56 -16.68 -8.19
N HIS A 204 -13.93 -15.85 -9.03
CA HIS A 204 -14.42 -14.51 -9.36
C HIS A 204 -15.76 -14.55 -10.10
N LEU A 205 -15.93 -15.45 -11.07
CA LEU A 205 -17.20 -15.64 -11.79
C LEU A 205 -18.34 -15.99 -10.84
N GLU A 206 -18.11 -16.93 -9.92
CA GLU A 206 -19.11 -17.34 -8.92
C GLU A 206 -19.48 -16.19 -7.98
N LYS A 207 -18.48 -15.45 -7.48
CA LYS A 207 -18.72 -14.29 -6.62
C LYS A 207 -19.48 -13.20 -7.35
N ARG A 208 -19.09 -12.87 -8.59
CA ARG A 208 -19.76 -11.86 -9.40
C ARG A 208 -21.22 -12.21 -9.60
N ALA A 209 -21.52 -13.44 -10.02
CA ALA A 209 -22.89 -13.91 -10.20
C ALA A 209 -23.70 -13.83 -8.89
N PHE A 210 -23.08 -14.13 -7.75
CA PHE A 210 -23.73 -13.96 -6.44
C PHE A 210 -24.04 -12.50 -6.11
N ILE A 211 -23.09 -11.58 -6.34
CA ILE A 211 -23.29 -10.15 -6.07
C ILE A 211 -24.33 -9.55 -7.02
N GLU A 212 -24.33 -9.92 -8.29
CA GLU A 212 -25.34 -9.47 -9.27
C GLU A 212 -26.76 -9.88 -8.83
N ARG A 213 -26.94 -11.09 -8.27
CA ARG A 213 -28.23 -11.51 -7.69
C ARG A 213 -28.63 -10.70 -6.46
N LEU A 214 -27.68 -10.18 -5.68
CA LEU A 214 -27.99 -9.30 -4.56
C LEU A 214 -28.33 -7.88 -5.01
N LEU A 215 -27.61 -7.36 -6.02
CA LEU A 215 -27.87 -6.05 -6.60
C LEU A 215 -29.24 -6.00 -7.31
N SER A 216 -29.69 -7.10 -7.91
CA SER A 216 -31.00 -7.16 -8.57
C SER A 216 -32.19 -7.01 -7.61
N LEU A 217 -31.98 -7.12 -6.30
CA LEU A 217 -33.00 -6.81 -5.27
C LEU A 217 -33.23 -5.30 -5.09
N GLY A 218 -32.39 -4.46 -5.70
CA GLY A 218 -32.51 -3.00 -5.68
C GLY A 218 -32.43 -2.41 -4.27
N GLU A 219 -33.19 -1.33 -4.04
CA GLU A 219 -33.19 -0.58 -2.78
C GLU A 219 -33.77 -1.36 -1.58
N LYS A 220 -34.45 -2.47 -1.84
CA LYS A 220 -34.97 -3.37 -0.79
C LYS A 220 -33.96 -4.48 -0.41
N GLY A 221 -32.88 -4.58 -1.18
CA GLY A 221 -31.85 -5.60 -1.00
C GLY A 221 -30.82 -5.24 0.07
N PRO A 222 -29.97 -6.21 0.45
CA PRO A 222 -28.90 -5.99 1.42
C PRO A 222 -27.80 -5.05 0.91
N LEU A 223 -27.77 -4.77 -0.41
CA LEU A 223 -26.81 -3.88 -1.07
C LEU A 223 -27.45 -2.57 -1.53
N ALA A 224 -28.57 -2.14 -0.94
CA ALA A 224 -29.34 -0.98 -1.35
C ALA A 224 -28.51 0.30 -1.59
N LEU A 225 -27.52 0.58 -0.72
CA LEU A 225 -26.60 1.73 -0.88
C LEU A 225 -25.88 1.71 -2.24
N LEU A 226 -25.46 0.53 -2.68
CA LEU A 226 -24.74 0.34 -3.94
C LEU A 226 -25.65 0.43 -5.16
N CYS A 227 -26.97 0.31 -4.95
CA CYS A 227 -27.99 0.43 -5.99
C CYS A 227 -28.56 1.85 -6.11
N MET A 228 -28.16 2.79 -5.24
CA MET A 228 -28.63 4.18 -5.31
C MET A 228 -28.30 4.80 -6.67
N ASP A 229 -29.30 5.42 -7.30
CA ASP A 229 -29.17 6.15 -8.55
C ASP A 229 -29.50 7.62 -8.33
N ARG A 230 -28.47 8.47 -8.41
CA ARG A 230 -28.59 9.94 -8.26
C ARG A 230 -28.14 10.68 -9.51
N ASP A 231 -27.55 9.98 -10.48
CA ASP A 231 -26.89 10.57 -11.65
C ASP A 231 -27.03 9.71 -12.92
N GLY A 232 -28.12 8.95 -13.00
CA GLY A 232 -28.55 8.14 -14.15
C GLY A 232 -27.90 6.75 -14.21
N GLU A 233 -27.19 6.35 -13.15
CA GLU A 233 -26.56 5.04 -13.03
C GLU A 233 -26.44 4.62 -11.55
N PRO A 234 -26.45 3.30 -11.25
CA PRO A 234 -26.23 2.81 -9.89
C PRO A 234 -24.85 3.22 -9.35
N TYR A 235 -24.76 3.45 -8.04
CA TYR A 235 -23.50 3.78 -7.38
C TYR A 235 -22.39 2.76 -7.67
N LEU A 236 -22.68 1.46 -7.53
CA LEU A 236 -21.78 0.40 -7.98
C LEU A 236 -22.06 0.01 -9.43
N ARG A 237 -21.14 0.40 -10.31
CA ARG A 237 -21.17 0.04 -11.73
C ARG A 237 -20.53 -1.33 -11.93
N ILE A 238 -21.33 -2.38 -11.80
CA ILE A 238 -20.84 -3.78 -11.82
C ILE A 238 -20.01 -4.12 -13.06
N GLY A 239 -20.31 -3.52 -14.22
CA GLY A 239 -19.53 -3.73 -15.45
C GLY A 239 -18.12 -3.11 -15.44
N ARG A 240 -17.85 -2.16 -14.52
CA ARG A 240 -16.56 -1.46 -14.38
C ARG A 240 -15.70 -1.98 -13.22
N VAL A 241 -16.18 -2.98 -12.47
CA VAL A 241 -15.43 -3.51 -11.32
C VAL A 241 -14.21 -4.31 -11.75
N THR A 242 -13.19 -4.27 -10.91
CA THR A 242 -11.94 -5.00 -11.10
C THR A 242 -11.89 -6.25 -10.22
N HIS A 243 -11.28 -7.32 -10.72
CA HIS A 243 -11.16 -8.62 -10.07
C HIS A 243 -9.67 -8.91 -9.85
N LEU A 244 -9.26 -9.07 -8.59
CA LEU A 244 -7.85 -9.13 -8.24
C LEU A 244 -7.37 -10.58 -8.17
N ILE A 245 -6.29 -10.87 -8.88
CA ILE A 245 -5.55 -12.12 -8.77
C ILE A 245 -4.27 -11.81 -8.00
N GLY A 246 -4.31 -12.09 -6.71
CA GLY A 246 -3.21 -11.85 -5.80
C GLY A 246 -2.15 -12.94 -5.84
N MET A 247 -1.02 -12.69 -5.19
CA MET A 247 0.09 -13.63 -5.10
C MET A 247 0.82 -13.50 -3.78
N VAL A 248 1.39 -14.58 -3.25
CA VAL A 248 2.19 -14.56 -2.02
C VAL A 248 3.36 -15.55 -2.14
N GLY A 249 4.54 -15.17 -1.66
CA GLY A 249 5.70 -16.06 -1.56
C GLY A 249 6.50 -16.24 -2.85
N LEU A 250 6.63 -15.20 -3.70
CA LEU A 250 7.45 -15.30 -4.90
C LEU A 250 8.90 -15.64 -4.54
N ASN A 251 9.45 -15.02 -3.49
CA ASN A 251 10.82 -15.28 -3.05
C ASN A 251 11.06 -16.77 -2.75
N GLU A 252 10.15 -17.40 -2.01
CA GLU A 252 10.26 -18.81 -1.68
C GLU A 252 10.00 -19.71 -2.90
N MET A 253 9.05 -19.39 -3.78
CA MET A 253 8.88 -20.11 -5.07
C MET A 253 10.18 -20.13 -5.87
N VAL A 254 10.82 -18.97 -6.04
CA VAL A 254 12.07 -18.85 -6.80
C VAL A 254 13.18 -19.65 -6.12
N LYS A 255 13.28 -19.60 -4.77
CA LYS A 255 14.24 -20.39 -4.03
C LYS A 255 14.05 -21.89 -4.18
N ILE A 256 12.81 -22.36 -4.10
CA ILE A 256 12.47 -23.78 -4.30
C ILE A 256 12.87 -24.24 -5.70
N HIS A 257 12.63 -23.41 -6.72
CA HIS A 257 12.86 -23.77 -8.12
C HIS A 257 14.32 -23.63 -8.56
N THR A 258 15.02 -22.61 -8.08
CA THR A 258 16.36 -22.23 -8.57
C THR A 258 17.48 -22.46 -7.55
N GLY A 259 17.13 -22.77 -6.30
CA GLY A 259 18.07 -22.86 -5.17
C GLY A 259 18.54 -21.51 -4.63
N ARG A 260 18.07 -20.38 -5.18
CA ARG A 260 18.49 -19.01 -4.81
C ARG A 260 17.29 -18.11 -4.55
N GLU A 261 17.39 -17.23 -3.57
CA GLU A 261 16.41 -16.18 -3.32
C GLU A 261 16.52 -15.06 -4.36
N LEU A 262 15.46 -14.25 -4.49
CA LEU A 262 15.35 -13.22 -5.54
C LEU A 262 16.53 -12.23 -5.56
N HIS A 263 17.10 -11.94 -4.39
CA HIS A 263 18.18 -10.97 -4.21
C HIS A 263 19.57 -11.59 -4.25
N GLU A 264 19.68 -12.93 -4.35
CA GLU A 264 20.97 -13.63 -4.28
C GLU A 264 21.63 -13.79 -5.66
N SER A 265 20.87 -13.74 -6.76
CA SER A 265 21.44 -13.77 -8.11
C SER A 265 20.57 -13.08 -9.15
N ARG A 266 21.19 -12.65 -10.26
CA ARG A 266 20.47 -12.05 -11.40
C ARG A 266 19.56 -13.07 -12.08
N GLU A 267 19.96 -14.33 -12.10
CA GLU A 267 19.22 -15.43 -12.69
C GLU A 267 17.93 -15.71 -11.91
N ALA A 268 18.01 -15.72 -10.57
CA ALA A 268 16.84 -15.88 -9.69
C ALA A 268 15.86 -14.71 -9.86
N LEU A 269 16.35 -13.48 -9.88
CA LEU A 269 15.53 -12.29 -10.11
C LEU A 269 14.84 -12.33 -11.48
N LYS A 270 15.57 -12.66 -12.55
CA LYS A 270 15.01 -12.82 -13.90
C LYS A 270 13.95 -13.91 -13.95
N PHE A 271 14.15 -15.02 -13.25
CA PHE A 271 13.16 -16.08 -13.15
C PHE A 271 11.89 -15.60 -12.44
N GLY A 272 12.02 -14.89 -11.33
CA GLY A 272 10.89 -14.24 -10.65
C GLY A 272 10.12 -13.28 -11.56
N LEU A 273 10.81 -12.43 -12.32
CA LEU A 273 10.20 -11.53 -13.29
C LEU A 273 9.45 -12.29 -14.40
N LYS A 274 10.01 -13.41 -14.88
CA LYS A 274 9.35 -14.28 -15.86
C LYS A 274 8.05 -14.86 -15.32
N VAL A 275 8.03 -15.30 -14.05
CA VAL A 275 6.81 -15.81 -13.39
C VAL A 275 5.73 -14.72 -13.33
N ILE A 276 6.07 -13.52 -12.87
CA ILE A 276 5.10 -12.44 -12.75
C ILE A 276 4.61 -11.95 -14.13
N ALA A 277 5.50 -11.87 -15.12
CA ALA A 277 5.11 -11.55 -16.50
C ALA A 277 4.14 -12.59 -17.08
N HIS A 278 4.36 -13.88 -16.81
CA HIS A 278 3.43 -14.94 -17.23
C HIS A 278 2.05 -14.78 -16.59
N LEU A 279 2.00 -14.54 -15.27
CA LEU A 279 0.74 -14.30 -14.55
C LEU A 279 -0.02 -13.07 -15.08
N LYS A 280 0.70 -12.01 -15.47
CA LYS A 280 0.12 -10.80 -16.07
C LYS A 280 -0.54 -11.15 -17.40
N LEU A 281 0.19 -11.78 -18.31
CA LEU A 281 -0.31 -12.17 -19.64
C LEU A 281 -1.50 -13.14 -19.53
N LEU A 282 -1.46 -14.06 -18.57
CA LEU A 282 -2.61 -14.93 -18.29
C LEU A 282 -3.83 -14.14 -17.82
N SER A 283 -3.65 -13.18 -16.91
CA SER A 283 -4.75 -12.34 -16.40
C SER A 283 -5.37 -11.50 -17.52
N GLU A 284 -4.55 -10.94 -18.41
CA GLU A 284 -5.02 -10.20 -19.60
C GLU A 284 -5.79 -11.11 -20.57
N LYS A 285 -5.26 -12.32 -20.85
CA LYS A 285 -5.93 -13.32 -21.68
C LYS A 285 -7.28 -13.74 -21.10
N MET A 286 -7.35 -13.98 -19.79
CA MET A 286 -8.60 -14.30 -19.11
C MET A 286 -9.57 -13.11 -19.12
N SER A 287 -9.05 -11.89 -19.05
CA SER A 287 -9.88 -10.69 -19.12
C SER A 287 -10.61 -10.57 -20.44
N GLN A 288 -9.87 -10.78 -21.55
CA GLN A 288 -10.43 -10.81 -22.89
C GLN A 288 -11.45 -11.94 -23.07
N ARG A 289 -11.10 -13.15 -22.58
CA ARG A 289 -11.95 -14.33 -22.73
C ARG A 289 -13.31 -14.20 -22.04
N TYR A 290 -13.35 -13.61 -20.86
CA TYR A 290 -14.57 -13.55 -20.04
C TYR A 290 -15.25 -12.18 -20.04
N GLY A 291 -14.69 -11.17 -20.73
CA GLY A 291 -15.23 -9.81 -20.69
C GLY A 291 -15.23 -9.22 -19.27
N MET A 292 -14.23 -9.58 -18.46
CA MET A 292 -14.06 -9.15 -17.07
C MET A 292 -12.69 -8.53 -16.91
N ARG A 293 -12.54 -7.53 -16.03
CA ARG A 293 -11.22 -6.94 -15.76
C ARG A 293 -10.51 -7.73 -14.65
N PHE A 294 -9.60 -8.64 -15.02
CA PHE A 294 -8.69 -9.31 -14.08
C PHE A 294 -7.34 -8.62 -14.08
N VAL A 295 -6.82 -8.32 -12.90
CA VAL A 295 -5.50 -7.69 -12.73
C VAL A 295 -4.73 -8.36 -11.62
N LEU A 296 -3.39 -8.29 -11.72
CA LEU A 296 -2.52 -8.75 -10.64
C LEU A 296 -2.48 -7.76 -9.49
N GLU A 297 -2.42 -8.28 -8.26
CA GLU A 297 -2.30 -7.51 -7.03
C GLU A 297 -1.16 -8.01 -6.16
N GLN A 298 -0.33 -7.08 -5.67
CA GLN A 298 0.62 -7.34 -4.60
C GLN A 298 -0.12 -7.47 -3.26
N THR A 299 -0.80 -8.61 -3.05
CA THR A 299 -1.59 -8.95 -1.86
C THR A 299 -0.92 -8.43 -0.58
N PRO A 300 -1.61 -7.67 0.28
CA PRO A 300 -1.05 -7.23 1.56
C PRO A 300 -0.64 -8.41 2.47
N ALA A 301 -1.41 -9.51 2.39
CA ALA A 301 -1.16 -10.83 2.98
C ALA A 301 -0.94 -10.85 4.49
N GLU A 302 -1.64 -9.99 5.23
CA GLU A 302 -1.58 -9.90 6.69
C GLU A 302 -1.78 -11.24 7.39
N SER A 303 -2.84 -11.95 7.00
CA SER A 303 -3.14 -13.31 7.47
C SER A 303 -2.76 -14.38 6.45
N THR A 304 -2.81 -14.05 5.15
CA THR A 304 -2.60 -15.01 4.05
C THR A 304 -1.19 -15.60 4.07
N ALA A 305 -0.15 -14.81 4.31
CA ALA A 305 1.24 -15.29 4.36
C ALA A 305 1.44 -16.36 5.44
N TYR A 306 0.89 -16.11 6.65
CA TYR A 306 0.90 -17.08 7.74
C TYR A 306 0.09 -18.34 7.40
N ARG A 307 -1.11 -18.14 6.85
CA ARG A 307 -2.02 -19.24 6.52
C ARG A 307 -1.41 -20.18 5.48
N PHE A 308 -0.79 -19.65 4.43
CA PHE A 308 -0.12 -20.46 3.41
C PHE A 308 1.03 -21.26 3.99
N ALA A 309 1.94 -20.63 4.74
CA ALA A 309 3.05 -21.32 5.41
C ALA A 309 2.56 -22.47 6.31
N ARG A 310 1.52 -22.25 7.12
CA ARG A 310 0.93 -23.31 7.97
C ARG A 310 0.36 -24.48 7.18
N LEU A 311 -0.35 -24.19 6.09
CA LEU A 311 -0.93 -25.25 5.27
C LEU A 311 0.16 -26.02 4.53
N ASP A 312 1.22 -25.34 4.07
CA ASP A 312 2.33 -26.02 3.40
C ASP A 312 3.14 -26.88 4.34
N LEU A 313 3.37 -26.46 5.60
CA LEU A 313 3.94 -27.35 6.61
C LEU A 313 3.10 -28.62 6.82
N ARG A 314 1.77 -28.52 6.73
CA ARG A 314 0.91 -29.70 6.89
C ARG A 314 0.99 -30.65 5.70
N TYR A 315 0.99 -30.13 4.47
CA TYR A 315 0.80 -30.95 3.27
C TYR A 315 2.08 -31.22 2.46
N HIS A 316 3.15 -30.44 2.69
CA HIS A 316 4.38 -30.49 1.89
C HIS A 316 5.65 -30.56 2.77
N SER A 317 5.52 -30.96 4.03
CA SER A 317 6.68 -31.32 4.85
C SER A 317 7.34 -32.63 4.36
N PRO A 318 8.67 -32.77 4.48
CA PRO A 318 9.61 -31.86 5.14
C PRO A 318 10.07 -30.67 4.29
N LEU A 319 9.80 -30.67 2.98
CA LEU A 319 10.29 -29.63 2.07
C LEU A 319 9.86 -28.22 2.49
N ALA A 320 8.60 -28.05 2.88
CA ALA A 320 8.08 -26.79 3.38
C ALA A 320 8.79 -26.30 4.66
N ALA A 321 9.20 -27.21 5.54
CA ALA A 321 9.88 -26.86 6.80
C ALA A 321 11.23 -26.16 6.58
N HIS A 322 11.87 -26.39 5.43
CA HIS A 322 13.13 -25.72 5.05
C HIS A 322 12.92 -24.38 4.33
N MET A 323 11.69 -24.04 3.96
CA MET A 323 11.38 -22.90 3.10
C MET A 323 10.56 -21.82 3.79
N VAL A 324 9.69 -22.20 4.73
CA VAL A 324 8.99 -21.20 5.57
C VAL A 324 10.00 -20.37 6.35
N LYS A 325 9.69 -19.08 6.52
CA LYS A 325 10.48 -18.13 7.31
C LYS A 325 9.99 -18.11 8.75
N GLY A 326 10.75 -17.47 9.63
CA GLY A 326 10.46 -17.37 11.06
C GLY A 326 10.77 -18.64 11.85
N ASP A 327 10.09 -18.82 12.98
CA ASP A 327 10.37 -19.88 13.95
C ASP A 327 9.28 -20.96 13.93
N VAL A 328 9.61 -22.11 13.33
CA VAL A 328 8.72 -23.28 13.24
C VAL A 328 8.35 -23.81 14.63
N SER A 329 9.29 -23.78 15.59
CA SER A 329 9.06 -24.33 16.94
C SER A 329 8.02 -23.51 17.72
N LYS A 330 7.97 -22.19 17.51
CA LYS A 330 6.98 -21.28 18.11
C LYS A 330 5.69 -21.15 17.28
N GLY A 331 5.71 -21.68 16.06
CA GLY A 331 4.65 -21.51 15.07
C GLY A 331 4.53 -20.06 14.57
N GLU A 332 5.60 -19.28 14.69
CA GLU A 332 5.76 -17.91 14.21
C GLU A 332 6.34 -17.92 12.78
N ILE A 333 5.62 -18.59 11.89
CA ILE A 333 6.07 -18.87 10.53
C ILE A 333 5.38 -17.96 9.51
N TYR A 334 6.01 -17.72 8.37
CA TYR A 334 5.39 -16.95 7.29
C TYR A 334 6.08 -17.22 5.94
N TYR A 335 5.44 -16.79 4.87
CA TYR A 335 6.09 -16.59 3.58
C TYR A 335 6.32 -15.11 3.32
N THR A 336 7.35 -14.79 2.52
CA THR A 336 7.62 -13.41 2.12
C THR A 336 6.43 -12.86 1.35
N ASN A 337 6.04 -11.63 1.68
CA ASN A 337 4.82 -11.05 1.15
C ASN A 337 4.92 -10.81 -0.37
N SER A 338 3.98 -11.35 -1.15
CA SER A 338 3.85 -11.10 -2.59
C SER A 338 5.16 -11.21 -3.37
N THR A 339 5.63 -10.10 -3.95
CA THR A 339 6.86 -9.95 -4.75
C THR A 339 7.98 -9.25 -3.99
N HIS A 340 7.81 -9.01 -2.68
CA HIS A 340 8.86 -8.44 -1.84
C HIS A 340 10.08 -9.35 -1.80
N LEU A 341 11.25 -8.75 -1.61
CA LEU A 341 12.44 -9.51 -1.27
C LEU A 341 12.34 -9.97 0.19
N ASN A 342 13.12 -11.00 0.53
CA ASN A 342 13.22 -11.47 1.91
C ASN A 342 13.44 -10.29 2.88
N VAL A 343 12.59 -10.21 3.90
CA VAL A 343 12.55 -9.09 4.83
C VAL A 343 13.78 -9.04 5.74
N SER A 344 14.45 -10.18 5.96
CA SER A 344 15.68 -10.27 6.75
C SER A 344 16.96 -10.05 5.93
N ALA A 345 16.83 -9.91 4.60
CA ALA A 345 17.99 -9.69 3.74
C ALA A 345 18.67 -8.34 4.06
N PRO A 346 19.98 -8.33 4.37
CA PRO A 346 20.73 -7.12 4.67
C PRO A 346 21.04 -6.34 3.38
N LEU A 347 20.02 -5.70 2.82
CA LEU A 347 20.09 -4.94 1.58
C LEU A 347 20.08 -3.44 1.85
N ASN A 348 20.88 -2.72 1.08
CA ASN A 348 20.76 -1.26 1.02
C ASN A 348 19.32 -0.87 0.58
N PRO A 349 18.65 0.08 1.26
CA PRO A 349 17.34 0.59 0.85
C PRO A 349 17.22 0.95 -0.62
N ILE A 350 18.24 1.57 -1.21
CA ILE A 350 18.28 1.95 -2.63
C ILE A 350 18.23 0.71 -3.52
N GLU A 351 19.02 -0.31 -3.19
CA GLU A 351 19.04 -1.57 -3.96
C GLU A 351 17.74 -2.34 -3.79
N ARG A 352 17.17 -2.37 -2.57
CA ARG A 352 15.84 -2.96 -2.33
C ARG A 352 14.78 -2.30 -3.20
N VAL A 353 14.72 -0.96 -3.21
CA VAL A 353 13.81 -0.20 -4.07
C VAL A 353 14.06 -0.56 -5.53
N LYS A 354 15.29 -0.48 -6.04
CA LYS A 354 15.56 -0.82 -7.44
C LYS A 354 15.07 -2.22 -7.82
N LEU A 355 15.38 -3.22 -7.01
CA LEU A 355 15.05 -4.62 -7.28
C LEU A 355 13.55 -4.92 -7.16
N GLU A 356 12.90 -4.47 -6.08
CA GLU A 356 11.44 -4.63 -5.91
C GLU A 356 10.67 -3.84 -6.98
N GLY A 357 11.18 -2.65 -7.34
CA GLY A 357 10.61 -1.79 -8.38
C GLY A 357 10.51 -2.43 -9.76
N LEU A 358 11.35 -3.42 -10.08
CA LEU A 358 11.27 -4.13 -11.36
C LEU A 358 9.95 -4.90 -11.52
N PHE A 359 9.30 -5.28 -10.41
CA PHE A 359 8.03 -5.99 -10.43
C PHE A 359 6.82 -5.06 -10.56
N HIS A 360 6.93 -3.80 -10.11
CA HIS A 360 5.78 -2.89 -9.99
C HIS A 360 5.05 -2.66 -11.34
N PRO A 361 5.74 -2.42 -12.48
CA PRO A 361 5.07 -2.28 -13.78
C PRO A 361 4.26 -3.50 -14.23
N LEU A 362 4.52 -4.68 -13.66
CA LEU A 362 3.80 -5.91 -13.97
C LEU A 362 2.55 -6.10 -13.08
N ILE A 363 2.34 -5.27 -12.06
CA ILE A 363 1.28 -5.38 -11.07
C ILE A 363 0.35 -4.16 -11.18
N GLU A 364 -0.75 -4.30 -11.90
CA GLU A 364 -1.63 -3.17 -12.22
C GLU A 364 -2.44 -2.66 -11.03
N ALA A 365 -2.83 -3.53 -10.08
CA ALA A 365 -3.55 -3.11 -8.88
C ALA A 365 -2.66 -2.43 -7.83
N GLY A 366 -1.45 -1.98 -8.22
CA GLY A 366 -0.52 -1.26 -7.36
C GLY A 366 0.37 -2.15 -6.50
N ALA A 367 1.56 -1.62 -6.21
CA ALA A 367 2.63 -2.28 -5.49
C ALA A 367 3.43 -1.26 -4.68
N ILE A 368 3.89 -1.67 -3.50
CA ILE A 368 4.61 -0.82 -2.56
C ILE A 368 5.89 -1.49 -2.10
N THR A 369 6.95 -0.69 -1.95
CA THR A 369 8.18 -1.10 -1.28
C THR A 369 8.27 -0.44 0.10
N HIS A 370 8.58 -1.22 1.13
CA HIS A 370 8.72 -0.73 2.50
C HIS A 370 10.18 -0.47 2.86
N ILE A 371 10.44 0.72 3.40
CA ILE A 371 11.74 1.08 3.97
C ILE A 371 11.64 1.05 5.49
N TRP A 372 12.07 -0.05 6.08
CA TRP A 372 12.06 -0.26 7.53
C TRP A 372 13.15 0.58 8.20
N LEU A 373 12.73 1.59 8.96
CA LEU A 373 13.62 2.50 9.68
C LEU A 373 13.91 2.03 11.12
N GLY A 374 12.96 1.32 11.73
CA GLY A 374 13.02 1.02 13.16
C GLY A 374 13.05 2.31 13.98
N GLU A 375 14.05 2.45 14.85
CA GLU A 375 14.26 3.65 15.68
C GLU A 375 15.03 4.78 14.99
N HIS A 376 15.57 4.57 13.78
CA HIS A 376 16.38 5.60 13.09
C HIS A 376 15.54 6.74 12.56
N ARG A 377 16.06 7.96 12.71
CA ARG A 377 15.44 9.24 12.35
C ARG A 377 16.26 9.95 11.25
N PRO A 378 16.17 9.52 9.98
CA PRO A 378 16.86 10.17 8.88
C PRO A 378 16.39 11.62 8.72
N SER A 379 17.27 12.52 8.26
CA SER A 379 16.89 13.91 8.00
C SER A 379 15.89 14.01 6.85
N ALA A 380 15.00 15.01 6.91
CA ALA A 380 14.06 15.30 5.83
C ALA A 380 14.76 15.51 4.48
N ALA A 381 15.92 16.16 4.47
CA ALA A 381 16.74 16.38 3.27
C ALA A 381 17.22 15.05 2.64
N SER A 382 17.70 14.11 3.46
CA SER A 382 18.13 12.79 2.98
C SER A 382 16.94 12.00 2.41
N LEU A 383 15.77 12.07 3.05
CA LEU A 383 14.57 11.42 2.54
C LEU A 383 14.05 12.09 1.26
N ALA A 384 14.08 13.42 1.15
CA ALA A 384 13.69 14.14 -0.06
C ALA A 384 14.57 13.74 -1.24
N ASN A 385 15.90 13.71 -1.04
CA ASN A 385 16.84 13.24 -2.06
C ASN A 385 16.60 11.78 -2.44
N PHE A 386 16.27 10.92 -1.47
CA PHE A 386 15.92 9.53 -1.73
C PHE A 386 14.65 9.44 -2.59
N VAL A 387 13.56 10.11 -2.19
CA VAL A 387 12.27 10.13 -2.91
C VAL A 387 12.44 10.59 -4.34
N GLU A 388 13.18 11.68 -4.57
CA GLU A 388 13.46 12.18 -5.92
C GLU A 388 14.23 11.15 -6.76
N LYS A 389 15.27 10.51 -6.19
CA LYS A 389 16.02 9.45 -6.88
C LYS A 389 15.15 8.24 -7.18
N VAL A 390 14.24 7.86 -6.28
CA VAL A 390 13.29 6.76 -6.55
C VAL A 390 12.38 7.11 -7.71
N PHE A 391 11.84 8.34 -7.73
CA PHE A 391 11.02 8.84 -8.83
C PHE A 391 11.78 8.79 -10.15
N ARG A 392 13.00 9.35 -10.21
CA ARG A 392 13.76 9.52 -11.47
C ARG A 392 14.46 8.26 -11.97
N LEU A 393 14.94 7.39 -11.07
CA LEU A 393 15.92 6.34 -11.40
C LEU A 393 15.39 4.91 -11.22
N THR A 394 14.12 4.74 -10.86
CA THR A 394 13.53 3.42 -10.61
C THR A 394 12.13 3.30 -11.19
N GLN A 395 11.59 2.07 -11.16
CA GLN A 395 10.23 1.76 -11.61
C GLN A 395 9.25 1.53 -10.46
N ASN A 396 9.60 1.93 -9.22
CA ASN A 396 8.67 1.79 -8.09
C ASN A 396 7.46 2.66 -8.27
N ASP A 397 6.28 2.08 -8.10
CA ASP A 397 5.01 2.80 -8.05
C ASP A 397 4.73 3.46 -6.70
N GLN A 398 5.21 2.89 -5.59
CA GLN A 398 4.95 3.44 -4.26
C GLN A 398 6.04 3.04 -3.27
N ILE A 399 6.39 3.96 -2.35
CA ILE A 399 7.22 3.66 -1.18
C ILE A 399 6.61 4.21 0.10
N ALA A 400 6.99 3.61 1.23
CA ALA A 400 6.71 4.13 2.56
C ALA A 400 7.91 3.95 3.50
N PHE A 401 8.26 5.00 4.23
CA PHE A 401 9.18 4.91 5.36
C PHE A 401 8.42 4.43 6.60
N SER A 402 9.00 3.46 7.29
CA SER A 402 8.33 2.70 8.36
C SER A 402 9.15 2.75 9.64
N PRO A 403 9.02 3.83 10.44
CA PRO A 403 9.53 3.86 11.81
C PRO A 403 8.68 2.97 12.72
N GLU A 404 9.27 2.65 13.87
CA GLU A 404 8.62 1.89 14.94
C GLU A 404 8.45 2.80 16.16
N PHE A 405 7.37 2.60 16.93
CA PHE A 405 7.08 3.34 18.14
C PHE A 405 6.55 2.42 19.23
N THR A 406 6.68 2.84 20.48
CA THR A 406 6.01 2.24 21.63
C THR A 406 5.26 3.34 22.37
N THR A 407 3.99 3.11 22.72
CA THR A 407 3.25 4.01 23.60
C THR A 407 2.99 3.35 24.94
N CYS A 408 3.29 4.07 26.03
CA CYS A 408 2.90 3.69 27.38
C CYS A 408 1.40 3.91 27.59
N ILE A 409 0.73 2.92 28.20
CA ILE A 409 -0.69 2.99 28.55
C ILE A 409 -0.88 3.91 29.77
N ASP A 410 -0.01 3.81 30.76
CA ASP A 410 -0.16 4.53 32.04
C ASP A 410 0.09 6.03 31.93
N CYS A 411 1.16 6.44 31.25
CA CYS A 411 1.51 7.87 31.13
C CYS A 411 1.24 8.47 29.75
N ALA A 412 0.62 7.70 28.84
CA ALA A 412 0.26 8.09 27.48
C ALA A 412 1.41 8.58 26.57
N ARG A 413 2.66 8.57 27.04
CA ARG A 413 3.82 9.02 26.27
C ARG A 413 4.25 7.97 25.25
N THR A 414 4.63 8.47 24.08
CA THR A 414 5.14 7.66 22.97
C THR A 414 6.64 7.84 22.83
N VAL A 415 7.34 6.73 22.64
CA VAL A 415 8.76 6.70 22.30
C VAL A 415 8.95 6.08 20.93
N ARG A 416 10.07 6.44 20.30
CA ARG A 416 10.53 5.80 19.06
C ARG A 416 11.23 4.48 19.39
N GLY A 417 11.05 3.49 18.53
CA GLY A 417 11.51 2.11 18.72
C GLY A 417 10.47 1.22 19.41
N LEU A 418 10.67 -0.09 19.32
CA LEU A 418 9.90 -1.09 20.07
C LEU A 418 10.66 -1.41 21.37
N VAL A 419 10.10 -0.96 22.49
CA VAL A 419 10.64 -1.23 23.84
C VAL A 419 9.61 -1.95 24.71
N ASP A 420 10.08 -2.80 25.61
CA ASP A 420 9.24 -3.60 26.51
C ASP A 420 8.84 -2.85 27.80
N ARG A 421 9.49 -1.70 28.10
CA ARG A 421 9.22 -0.88 29.28
C ARG A 421 9.26 0.60 28.93
N CYS A 422 8.32 1.38 29.48
CA CYS A 422 8.28 2.81 29.28
C CYS A 422 9.51 3.49 29.93
N PRO A 423 10.36 4.20 29.18
CA PRO A 423 11.54 4.84 29.74
C PRO A 423 11.21 6.08 30.58
N TYR A 424 9.96 6.53 30.56
CA TYR A 424 9.56 7.74 31.28
C TYR A 424 8.92 7.49 32.65
N CYS A 425 8.23 6.37 32.85
CA CYS A 425 7.58 6.04 34.12
C CYS A 425 7.90 4.63 34.63
N GLY A 426 8.66 3.84 33.87
CA GLY A 426 9.05 2.48 34.25
C GLY A 426 7.96 1.43 34.11
N SER A 427 6.78 1.77 33.58
CA SER A 427 5.68 0.82 33.39
C SER A 427 5.99 -0.23 32.32
N ASP A 428 5.58 -1.46 32.56
CA ASP A 428 5.61 -2.58 31.60
C ASP A 428 4.34 -2.60 30.71
N GLU A 429 3.34 -1.75 30.99
CA GLU A 429 2.11 -1.63 30.21
C GLU A 429 2.32 -0.75 28.98
N VAL A 430 2.87 -1.34 27.93
CA VAL A 430 3.23 -0.66 26.69
C VAL A 430 2.64 -1.33 25.45
N GLU A 431 2.36 -0.52 24.42
CA GLU A 431 1.86 -0.98 23.13
C GLU A 431 2.83 -0.61 22.00
N GLY A 432 3.28 -1.61 21.25
CA GLY A 432 4.10 -1.40 20.07
C GLY A 432 3.24 -0.95 18.88
N ILE A 433 3.71 0.03 18.14
CA ILE A 433 3.07 0.60 16.95
C ILE A 433 4.07 0.57 15.79
N THR A 434 3.73 -0.18 14.74
CA THR A 434 4.53 -0.25 13.51
C THR A 434 3.65 -0.66 12.33
N ARG A 435 4.17 -0.54 11.11
CA ARG A 435 3.41 -0.97 9.92
C ARG A 435 3.35 -2.49 9.85
N ILE A 436 2.15 -3.04 9.79
CA ILE A 436 1.96 -4.50 9.63
C ILE A 436 2.29 -4.91 8.20
N THR A 437 1.65 -4.28 7.23
CA THR A 437 1.87 -4.50 5.80
C THR A 437 1.69 -3.21 5.02
N GLY A 438 0.58 -2.49 5.19
CA GLY A 438 0.28 -1.29 4.40
C GLY A 438 -0.15 -0.09 5.22
N TYR A 439 -0.28 -0.24 6.55
CA TYR A 439 -0.71 0.79 7.49
C TYR A 439 -0.18 0.49 8.89
N PHE A 440 -0.20 1.50 9.78
CA PHE A 440 0.18 1.33 11.18
C PHE A 440 -0.84 0.50 11.95
N SER A 441 -0.36 -0.40 12.80
CA SER A 441 -1.20 -1.20 13.67
C SER A 441 -0.50 -1.41 15.01
N LYS A 442 -1.30 -1.73 16.01
CA LYS A 442 -0.83 -2.23 17.30
C LYS A 442 -0.27 -3.64 17.16
N VAL A 443 0.92 -3.88 17.69
CA VAL A 443 1.62 -5.17 17.60
C VAL A 443 0.91 -6.24 18.41
N SER A 444 0.27 -5.88 19.52
CA SER A 444 -0.52 -6.79 20.36
C SER A 444 -1.66 -7.50 19.59
N GLN A 445 -2.12 -6.92 18.48
CA GLN A 445 -3.21 -7.44 17.66
C GLN A 445 -2.74 -8.36 16.52
N TRP A 446 -1.44 -8.58 16.38
CA TRP A 446 -0.89 -9.30 15.23
C TRP A 446 -0.96 -10.81 15.41
N ASN A 447 -1.16 -11.52 14.29
CA ASN A 447 -1.04 -12.98 14.28
C ASN A 447 0.43 -13.43 14.42
N LYS A 448 0.63 -14.69 14.81
CA LYS A 448 1.97 -15.28 15.01
C LYS A 448 2.91 -15.13 13.81
N GLY A 449 2.41 -15.24 12.58
CA GLY A 449 3.25 -15.09 11.40
C GLY A 449 3.78 -13.67 11.24
N LYS A 450 2.97 -12.65 11.54
CA LYS A 450 3.41 -11.25 11.53
C LYS A 450 4.34 -10.90 12.69
N LEU A 451 4.17 -11.53 13.85
CA LEU A 451 5.16 -11.43 14.93
C LEU A 451 6.51 -12.05 14.54
N GLY A 452 6.49 -13.20 13.85
CA GLY A 452 7.70 -13.81 13.27
C GLY A 452 8.36 -12.89 12.24
N GLU A 453 7.59 -12.37 11.29
CA GLU A 453 8.08 -11.41 10.29
C GLU A 453 8.69 -10.16 10.95
N LEU A 454 8.05 -9.60 11.98
CA LEU A 454 8.53 -8.41 12.70
C LEU A 454 9.93 -8.60 13.31
N LYS A 455 10.19 -9.78 13.88
CA LYS A 455 11.48 -10.14 14.47
C LYS A 455 12.56 -10.25 13.39
N ASP A 456 12.19 -10.78 12.23
CA ASP A 456 13.10 -10.99 11.10
C ASP A 456 13.40 -9.71 10.31
N ARG A 457 12.64 -8.62 10.48
CA ARG A 457 12.83 -7.40 9.66
C ARG A 457 14.23 -6.83 9.81
N PHE A 458 14.92 -6.71 8.69
CA PHE A 458 16.16 -5.94 8.62
C PHE A 458 15.86 -4.45 8.69
N ARG A 459 16.29 -3.82 9.79
CA ARG A 459 16.18 -2.37 10.03
C ARG A 459 17.43 -1.71 9.45
N ASN A 460 17.27 -0.76 8.54
CA ASN A 460 18.36 -0.23 7.70
C ASN A 460 19.31 0.75 8.43
N ARG A 461 19.78 0.37 9.62
CA ARG A 461 20.47 1.22 10.59
C ARG A 461 21.65 1.99 9.99
N GLY A 462 22.61 1.27 9.40
CA GLY A 462 23.87 1.86 8.93
C GLY A 462 23.84 2.58 7.57
N PHE A 463 22.67 2.70 6.91
CA PHE A 463 22.58 3.32 5.57
C PHE A 463 22.10 4.78 5.58
N PHE A 464 21.56 5.24 6.70
CA PHE A 464 21.03 6.61 6.84
C PHE A 464 21.87 7.49 7.76
N ASP A 465 22.90 6.92 8.40
CA ASP A 465 23.86 7.66 9.19
C ASP A 465 24.80 8.41 8.24
N GLY A 466 24.90 9.75 8.40
CA GLY A 466 25.86 10.56 7.66
C GLY A 466 27.32 10.15 7.94
N PRO A 467 28.30 10.66 7.17
CA PRO A 467 29.72 10.33 7.36
C PRO A 467 30.23 10.54 8.80
N GLU A 468 29.60 11.45 9.55
CA GLU A 468 30.02 11.87 10.89
C GLU A 468 29.78 10.84 12.00
N LEU A 469 28.86 9.89 11.82
CA LEU A 469 28.56 8.85 12.83
C LEU A 469 29.50 7.62 12.75
N LYS A 470 30.28 7.48 11.66
CA LYS A 470 31.27 6.40 11.54
C LYS A 470 32.51 6.61 12.41
N ALA A 471 32.75 7.83 12.90
CA ALA A 471 33.92 8.16 13.70
C ALA A 471 33.75 7.96 15.22
N ALA A 472 32.53 7.68 15.70
CA ALA A 472 32.26 7.54 17.13
C ALA A 472 32.27 6.07 17.64
N ASN A 473 32.46 5.09 16.75
CA ASN A 473 32.48 3.65 17.09
C ASN A 473 33.73 2.94 16.53
N LEU A 474 34.91 3.56 16.69
CA LEU A 474 36.21 2.91 16.58
C LEU A 474 36.98 3.05 17.89
#